data_AF-A0A1X1TM11-F1
#
_entry.id   AF-A0A1X1TM11-F1
#
_cell.length_a   1.000
_cell.length_b   1.000
_cell.length_c   1.000
_cell.angle_alpha   90.00
_cell.angle_beta   90.00
_cell.angle_gamma   90.00
#
_symmetry.space_group_name_H-M   'P 1'
#
loop_
_entity.id
_entity.type
_entity.pdbx_description
1 polymer ?
#
loop_
_entity_poly.entity_id
_entity_poly.type
_entity_poly.pdbx_seq_one_letter_code
_entity_poly.pdbx_strand_id
1 'polypeptide(L)'
;MAVRGSWVKRWWTALQVAVVAAMVVIPGFATSAVARAAAAGATLSVTSTWQTGFIARFVITNWSTVPMTDWRLEFDMPANESIQHAWNSTVGRSGTHYVLAPANWNRIIPPGGSATGGFRGVLNGPYSPPVNCMLNRQVRCS
;
A
#
# COMPACT_ATOMS: atom_id res chain seq x y z
N MET A 1 14.16 55.40 56.84
CA MET A 1 14.27 56.83 56.49
C MET A 1 15.36 57.00 55.45
N ALA A 2 15.03 57.64 54.33
CA ALA A 2 15.88 57.80 53.16
C ALA A 2 16.89 58.94 53.34
N VAL A 3 18.09 58.82 52.75
CA VAL A 3 18.81 59.99 52.22
C VAL A 3 19.47 59.61 50.89
N ARG A 4 18.98 60.26 49.83
CA ARG A 4 19.57 60.38 48.49
C ARG A 4 20.80 61.30 48.55
N GLY A 5 21.81 61.08 47.72
CA GLY A 5 22.88 62.05 47.54
C GLY A 5 23.85 61.73 46.41
N SER A 6 23.39 61.94 45.17
CA SER A 6 24.17 61.83 43.94
C SER A 6 25.31 62.86 43.86
N TRP A 7 26.54 62.42 43.60
CA TRP A 7 27.66 63.30 43.22
C TRP A 7 28.11 63.03 41.78
N VAL A 8 27.67 63.95 40.91
CA VAL A 8 28.42 64.63 39.83
C VAL A 8 29.35 63.75 38.96
N LYS A 9 28.86 63.29 37.80
CA LYS A 9 29.10 63.84 36.44
C LYS A 9 30.57 63.76 35.96
N ARG A 10 30.84 62.83 35.04
CA ARG A 10 30.96 63.04 33.56
C ARG A 10 32.35 63.48 33.09
N TRP A 11 33.11 62.49 32.65
CA TRP A 11 34.29 62.54 31.78
C TRP A 11 34.62 61.06 31.50
N TRP A 12 34.82 60.51 30.32
CA TRP A 12 34.86 60.95 28.94
C TRP A 12 34.29 59.79 28.10
N THR A 13 33.97 60.10 26.85
CA THR A 13 33.31 59.29 25.83
C THR A 13 34.03 57.99 25.42
N ALA A 14 33.20 56.95 25.25
CA ALA A 14 33.15 55.97 24.15
C ALA A 14 34.35 55.02 23.88
N LEU A 15 34.08 53.72 23.99
CA LEU A 15 34.37 52.75 22.91
C LEU A 15 33.37 51.58 22.99
N GLN A 16 32.85 51.16 21.83
CA GLN A 16 31.71 50.24 21.66
C GLN A 16 32.12 48.75 21.54
N VAL A 17 31.08 47.89 21.51
CA VAL A 17 30.97 46.53 20.91
C VAL A 17 31.42 45.39 21.85
N ALA A 18 30.69 44.29 22.09
CA ALA A 18 29.72 43.54 21.27
C ALA A 18 28.62 42.87 22.13
N VAL A 19 27.40 42.78 21.59
CA VAL A 19 26.35 41.86 22.08
C VAL A 19 26.54 40.53 21.37
N VAL A 20 26.61 39.41 22.10
CA VAL A 20 26.45 38.07 21.53
C VAL A 20 25.23 37.42 22.17
N ALA A 21 24.11 37.42 21.45
CA ALA A 21 22.96 36.60 21.76
C ALA A 21 23.14 35.25 21.06
N ALA A 22 23.46 34.19 21.82
CA ALA A 22 23.53 32.84 21.30
C ALA A 22 22.11 32.23 21.26
N MET A 23 21.52 32.11 20.07
CA MET A 23 20.30 31.31 19.87
C MET A 23 20.66 29.83 19.79
N VAL A 24 20.17 29.04 20.75
CA VAL A 24 20.20 27.57 20.71
C VAL A 24 19.13 27.11 19.74
N VAL A 25 19.53 26.69 18.55
CA VAL A 25 18.65 26.02 17.58
C VAL A 25 18.57 24.55 17.96
N ILE A 26 17.41 24.09 18.42
CA ILE A 26 17.12 22.67 18.59
C ILE A 26 16.75 22.14 17.20
N PRO A 27 17.53 21.25 16.57
CA PRO A 27 17.12 20.67 15.30
C PRO A 27 15.93 19.73 15.55
N GLY A 28 14.80 20.03 14.92
CA GLY A 28 13.64 19.15 14.92
C GLY A 28 13.99 17.82 14.25
N PHE A 29 13.81 16.71 14.98
CA PHE A 29 13.88 15.38 14.40
C PHE A 29 12.69 15.19 13.47
N ALA A 30 12.91 15.37 12.17
CA ALA A 30 11.94 14.97 11.16
C ALA A 30 11.94 13.44 11.10
N THR A 31 10.94 12.79 11.70
CA THR A 31 10.68 11.37 11.45
C THR A 31 10.14 11.26 10.03
N SER A 32 11.00 10.92 9.07
CA SER A 32 10.54 10.58 7.73
C SER A 32 9.65 9.34 7.84
N ALA A 33 8.38 9.48 7.46
CA ALA A 33 7.54 8.31 7.25
C ALA A 33 8.16 7.52 6.09
N VAL A 34 8.84 6.41 6.41
CA VAL A 34 9.26 5.46 5.38
C VAL A 34 7.98 4.89 4.78
N ALA A 35 7.64 5.35 3.58
CA ALA A 35 6.62 4.71 2.76
C ALA A 35 7.12 3.28 2.49
N ARG A 36 6.55 2.30 3.20
CA ARG A 36 6.74 0.89 2.86
C ARG A 36 6.03 0.66 1.53
N ALA A 37 6.78 0.63 0.44
CA ALA A 37 6.27 0.07 -0.81
C ALA A 37 5.74 -1.33 -0.52
N ALA A 38 4.56 -1.66 -1.05
CA ALA A 38 3.97 -2.97 -0.84
C ALA A 38 4.95 -4.04 -1.34
N ALA A 39 5.39 -4.91 -0.43
CA ALA A 39 6.36 -5.97 -0.68
C ALA A 39 5.88 -7.01 -1.72
N ALA A 40 4.58 -7.04 -1.98
CA ALA A 40 3.93 -7.82 -3.02
C ALA A 40 2.69 -7.07 -3.51
N GLY A 41 2.14 -7.49 -4.63
CA GLY A 41 0.95 -6.87 -5.21
C GLY A 41 0.35 -7.72 -6.28
N ALA A 42 -0.88 -7.36 -6.65
CA ALA A 42 -1.68 -8.15 -7.54
C ALA A 42 -2.46 -7.27 -8.51
N THR A 43 -2.65 -7.77 -9.72
CA THR A 43 -3.62 -7.25 -10.68
C THR A 43 -4.69 -8.32 -10.91
N LEU A 44 -5.93 -7.87 -11.11
CA LEU A 44 -7.02 -8.71 -11.57
C LEU A 44 -7.75 -7.96 -12.67
N SER A 45 -7.64 -8.46 -13.91
CA SER A 45 -8.19 -7.79 -15.08
C SER A 45 -9.01 -8.74 -15.94
N VAL A 46 -10.08 -8.22 -16.52
CA VAL A 46 -10.84 -8.97 -17.53
C VAL A 46 -10.27 -8.69 -18.91
N THR A 47 -9.97 -9.77 -19.61
CA THR A 47 -9.26 -9.76 -20.89
C THR A 47 -10.17 -10.06 -22.07
N SER A 48 -11.36 -10.62 -21.83
CA SER A 48 -12.37 -10.87 -22.85
C SER A 48 -13.75 -10.99 -22.19
N THR A 49 -14.77 -10.48 -22.86
CA THR A 49 -16.17 -10.55 -22.44
C THR A 49 -17.05 -10.87 -23.64
N TRP A 50 -18.09 -11.67 -23.44
CA TRP A 50 -19.16 -11.94 -24.40
C TRP A 50 -20.50 -12.00 -23.66
N GLN A 51 -21.58 -12.29 -24.38
CA GLN A 51 -22.96 -12.19 -23.89
C GLN A 51 -23.25 -13.00 -22.62
N THR A 52 -22.53 -14.09 -22.38
CA THR A 52 -22.82 -15.06 -21.30
C THR A 52 -21.61 -15.35 -20.42
N GLY A 53 -20.50 -14.65 -20.60
CA GLY A 53 -19.30 -14.91 -19.82
C GLY A 53 -18.12 -14.02 -20.13
N PHE A 54 -17.04 -14.28 -19.42
CA PHE A 54 -15.81 -13.51 -19.49
C PHE A 54 -14.58 -14.33 -19.10
N ILE A 55 -13.41 -13.82 -19.45
CA ILE A 55 -12.10 -14.35 -19.04
C ILE A 55 -11.37 -13.29 -18.24
N ALA A 56 -11.12 -13.60 -16.97
CA ALA A 56 -10.28 -12.80 -16.08
C ALA A 56 -8.89 -13.43 -15.95
N ARG A 57 -7.87 -12.57 -15.82
CA ARG A 57 -6.49 -12.96 -15.52
C ARG A 57 -6.01 -12.22 -14.29
N PHE A 58 -5.20 -12.91 -13.48
CA PHE A 58 -4.49 -12.29 -12.38
C PHE A 58 -2.99 -12.45 -12.54
N VAL A 59 -2.27 -11.46 -12.02
CA VAL A 59 -0.81 -11.51 -11.85
C VAL A 59 -0.52 -11.11 -10.42
N ILE A 60 0.25 -11.93 -9.72
CA ILE A 60 0.72 -11.65 -8.36
C ILE A 60 2.23 -11.58 -8.43
N THR A 61 2.83 -10.49 -7.97
CA THR A 61 4.27 -10.27 -8.01
C THR A 61 4.81 -10.04 -6.62
N ASN A 62 5.96 -10.63 -6.32
CA ASN A 62 6.69 -10.46 -5.08
C ASN A 62 7.89 -9.54 -5.33
N TRP A 63 7.87 -8.31 -4.82
CA TRP A 63 8.99 -7.37 -4.91
C TRP A 63 9.89 -7.39 -3.67
N SER A 64 9.57 -8.23 -2.69
CA SER A 64 10.38 -8.37 -1.49
C SER A 64 11.60 -9.27 -1.73
N THR A 65 12.51 -9.28 -0.75
CA THR A 65 13.68 -10.15 -0.72
C THR A 65 13.38 -11.53 -0.10
N VAL A 66 12.14 -11.78 0.34
CA VAL A 66 11.71 -13.03 0.99
C VAL A 66 10.72 -13.75 0.08
N PRO A 67 10.80 -15.09 -0.08
CA PRO A 67 9.80 -15.83 -0.83
C PRO A 67 8.40 -15.64 -0.24
N MET A 68 7.41 -15.38 -1.10
CA MET A 68 6.01 -15.32 -0.70
C MET A 68 5.37 -16.70 -0.91
N THR A 69 4.80 -17.27 0.15
CA THR A 69 4.16 -18.58 0.11
C THR A 69 2.66 -18.45 0.35
N ASP A 70 1.87 -19.37 -0.20
CA ASP A 70 0.44 -19.50 0.14
C ASP A 70 -0.37 -18.21 -0.08
N TRP A 71 -0.13 -17.56 -1.21
CA TRP A 71 -0.83 -16.34 -1.56
C TRP A 71 -2.35 -16.55 -1.62
N ARG A 72 -3.11 -15.51 -1.32
CA ARG A 72 -4.57 -15.49 -1.41
C ARG A 72 -5.02 -14.24 -2.12
N LEU A 73 -5.68 -14.41 -3.26
CA LEU A 73 -6.33 -13.31 -3.97
C LEU A 73 -7.83 -13.35 -3.68
N GLU A 74 -8.31 -12.33 -2.99
CA GLU A 74 -9.69 -12.25 -2.50
C GLU A 74 -10.41 -11.10 -3.19
N PHE A 75 -11.64 -11.31 -3.63
CA PHE A 75 -12.46 -10.28 -4.28
C PHE A 75 -13.93 -10.65 -4.19
N ASP A 76 -14.79 -9.66 -4.41
CA ASP A 76 -16.22 -9.85 -4.49
C ASP A 76 -16.68 -9.74 -5.95
N MET A 77 -17.56 -10.66 -6.36
CA MET A 77 -18.24 -10.58 -7.65
C MET A 77 -19.68 -10.10 -7.51
N PRO A 78 -20.22 -9.43 -8.54
CA PRO A 78 -21.65 -9.16 -8.65
C PRO A 78 -22.49 -10.44 -8.52
N ALA A 79 -23.70 -10.33 -7.96
CA ALA A 79 -24.56 -11.48 -7.70
C ALA A 79 -25.03 -12.23 -8.96
N ASN A 80 -25.01 -11.58 -10.13
CA ASN A 80 -25.34 -12.13 -11.44
C ASN A 80 -24.12 -12.76 -12.16
N GLU A 81 -22.97 -12.84 -11.49
CA GLU A 81 -21.73 -13.40 -12.03
C GLU A 81 -21.20 -14.54 -11.15
N SER A 82 -20.55 -15.53 -11.77
CA SER A 82 -19.88 -16.61 -11.02
C SER A 82 -18.71 -17.21 -11.79
N ILE A 83 -17.76 -17.81 -11.06
CA ILE A 83 -16.63 -18.54 -11.67
C ILE A 83 -17.10 -19.93 -12.07
N GLN A 84 -16.95 -20.28 -13.35
CA GLN A 84 -17.21 -21.62 -13.86
C GLN A 84 -16.02 -22.54 -13.63
N HIS A 85 -14.81 -22.09 -13.96
CA HIS A 85 -13.56 -22.80 -13.69
C HIS A 85 -12.38 -21.83 -13.63
N ALA A 86 -11.32 -22.23 -12.92
CA ALA A 86 -10.06 -21.49 -12.84
C ALA A 86 -8.89 -22.38 -13.23
N TRP A 87 -7.79 -21.74 -13.62
CA TRP A 87 -6.51 -22.41 -13.89
C TRP A 87 -5.41 -21.73 -13.09
N ASN A 88 -4.32 -22.48 -12.83
CA ASN A 88 -3.21 -22.05 -11.98
C ASN A 88 -3.63 -21.58 -10.57
N SER A 89 -4.82 -21.99 -10.14
CA SER A 89 -5.40 -21.64 -8.84
C SER A 89 -6.55 -22.59 -8.49
N THR A 90 -6.84 -22.68 -7.20
CA THR A 90 -8.09 -23.27 -6.69
C THR A 90 -9.02 -22.15 -6.24
N VAL A 91 -10.34 -22.37 -6.40
CA VAL A 91 -11.36 -21.37 -6.08
C VAL A 91 -12.15 -21.79 -4.83
N GLY A 92 -12.17 -20.94 -3.81
CA GLY A 92 -13.15 -20.99 -2.73
C GLY A 92 -14.19 -19.88 -2.89
N ARG A 93 -15.43 -20.13 -2.47
CA ARG A 93 -16.53 -19.17 -2.55
C ARG A 93 -17.40 -19.19 -1.30
N SER A 94 -17.80 -18.01 -0.83
CA SER A 94 -18.86 -17.82 0.17
C SER A 94 -19.76 -16.66 -0.26
N GLY A 95 -20.99 -16.94 -0.69
CA GLY A 95 -21.88 -15.91 -1.24
C GLY A 95 -21.29 -15.27 -2.50
N THR A 96 -21.08 -13.96 -2.49
CA THR A 96 -20.42 -13.20 -3.57
C THR A 96 -18.91 -13.07 -3.39
N HIS A 97 -18.35 -13.53 -2.26
CA HIS A 97 -16.94 -13.46 -1.96
C HIS A 97 -16.18 -14.66 -2.51
N TYR A 98 -15.09 -14.40 -3.24
CA TYR A 98 -14.25 -15.40 -3.88
C TYR A 98 -12.81 -15.31 -3.37
N VAL A 99 -12.19 -16.47 -3.20
CA VAL A 99 -10.78 -16.60 -2.80
C VAL A 99 -10.08 -17.53 -3.79
N LEU A 100 -9.09 -17.00 -4.51
CA LEU A 100 -8.15 -17.80 -5.29
C LEU A 100 -6.93 -18.13 -4.43
N ALA A 101 -6.58 -19.40 -4.39
CA ALA A 101 -5.38 -19.91 -3.74
C ALA A 101 -4.48 -20.61 -4.77
N PRO A 102 -3.16 -20.74 -4.51
CA PRO A 102 -2.22 -21.32 -5.45
C PRO A 102 -2.55 -22.76 -5.84
N ALA A 103 -2.16 -23.11 -7.05
CA ALA A 103 -1.88 -24.49 -7.40
C ALA A 103 -0.54 -24.93 -6.80
N ASN A 104 -0.30 -26.24 -6.72
CA ASN A 104 0.90 -26.78 -6.09
C ASN A 104 2.21 -26.23 -6.68
N TRP A 105 2.25 -26.00 -8.00
CA TRP A 105 3.45 -25.54 -8.71
C TRP A 105 3.74 -24.04 -8.59
N ASN A 106 2.75 -23.21 -8.19
CA ASN A 106 2.92 -21.76 -8.05
C ASN A 106 2.63 -21.27 -6.62
N ARG A 107 2.73 -22.18 -5.65
CA ARG A 107 2.53 -21.91 -4.22
C ARG A 107 3.58 -20.99 -3.62
N ILE A 108 4.79 -21.00 -4.16
CA ILE A 108 5.92 -20.18 -3.72
C ILE A 108 6.29 -19.23 -4.86
N ILE A 109 6.32 -17.93 -4.56
CA ILE A 109 6.78 -16.89 -5.46
C ILE A 109 8.12 -16.36 -4.93
N PRO A 110 9.24 -16.63 -5.62
CA PRO A 110 10.55 -16.16 -5.19
C PRO A 110 10.63 -14.62 -5.24
N PRO A 111 11.65 -14.01 -4.61
CA PRO A 111 11.96 -12.59 -4.77
C PRO A 111 12.02 -12.18 -6.25
N GLY A 112 11.31 -11.11 -6.62
CA GLY A 112 11.19 -10.63 -8.00
C GLY A 112 10.33 -11.50 -8.93
N GLY A 113 9.78 -12.62 -8.43
CA GLY A 113 8.97 -13.55 -9.22
C GLY A 113 7.49 -13.18 -9.27
N SER A 114 6.75 -13.90 -10.12
CA SER A 114 5.31 -13.77 -10.23
C SER A 114 4.58 -15.11 -10.34
N ALA A 115 3.35 -15.16 -9.84
CA ALA A 115 2.36 -16.20 -10.14
C ALA A 115 1.28 -15.60 -11.04
N THR A 116 0.92 -16.33 -12.10
CA THR A 116 -0.11 -15.91 -13.04
C THR A 116 -1.16 -16.99 -13.20
N GLY A 117 -2.39 -16.57 -13.46
CA GLY A 117 -3.50 -17.46 -13.67
C GLY A 117 -4.73 -16.71 -14.14
N GLY A 118 -5.87 -17.36 -14.03
CA GLY A 118 -7.12 -16.75 -14.42
C GLY A 118 -8.29 -17.69 -14.23
N PHE A 119 -9.46 -17.22 -14.65
CA PHE A 119 -10.69 -17.95 -14.57
C PHE A 119 -11.67 -17.58 -15.68
N ARG A 120 -12.54 -18.52 -16.01
CA ARG A 120 -13.71 -18.30 -16.85
C ARG A 120 -14.90 -18.02 -15.96
N GLY A 121 -15.48 -16.85 -16.13
CA GLY A 121 -16.72 -16.45 -15.50
C GLY A 121 -17.92 -16.67 -16.41
N VAL A 122 -19.08 -16.85 -15.79
CA VAL A 122 -20.40 -16.78 -16.44
C VAL A 122 -21.18 -15.62 -15.84
N LEU A 123 -21.99 -14.97 -16.66
CA LEU A 123 -22.76 -13.81 -16.27
C LEU A 123 -24.17 -13.83 -16.89
N ASN A 124 -25.11 -13.16 -16.24
CA ASN A 124 -26.43 -12.86 -16.78
C ASN A 124 -26.66 -11.34 -16.77
N GLY A 125 -26.84 -10.74 -17.94
CA GLY A 125 -26.95 -9.29 -18.10
C GLY A 125 -25.62 -8.63 -18.45
N PRO A 126 -25.43 -7.33 -18.14
CA PRO A 126 -24.17 -6.65 -18.43
C PRO A 126 -23.06 -7.11 -17.48
N TYR A 127 -21.84 -7.20 -18.00
CA TYR A 127 -20.64 -7.45 -17.21
C TYR A 127 -20.35 -6.30 -16.24
N SER A 128 -19.97 -6.63 -15.01
CA SER A 128 -19.51 -5.70 -13.98
C SER A 128 -18.23 -6.25 -13.32
N PRO A 129 -17.17 -5.43 -13.18
CA PRO A 129 -15.89 -5.94 -12.70
C PRO A 129 -15.91 -6.40 -11.24
N PRO A 130 -15.04 -7.38 -10.87
CA PRO A 130 -14.82 -7.72 -9.47
C PRO A 130 -14.39 -6.50 -8.66
N VAL A 131 -14.90 -6.40 -7.44
CA VAL A 131 -14.60 -5.31 -6.51
C VAL A 131 -13.88 -5.84 -5.27
N ASN A 132 -13.38 -4.92 -4.44
CA ASN A 132 -12.70 -5.24 -3.18
C ASN A 132 -11.51 -6.20 -3.31
N CYS A 133 -10.84 -6.22 -4.47
CA CYS A 133 -9.72 -7.10 -4.71
C CYS A 133 -8.56 -6.82 -3.74
N MET A 134 -8.10 -7.87 -3.05
CA MET A 134 -7.06 -7.85 -2.03
C MET A 134 -6.14 -9.07 -2.17
N LEU A 135 -4.84 -8.85 -2.12
CA LEU A 135 -3.82 -9.88 -1.91
C LEU A 135 -3.55 -10.02 -0.40
N ASN A 136 -3.69 -11.24 0.11
CA ASN A 136 -3.46 -11.62 1.51
C ASN A 136 -4.20 -10.74 2.54
N ARG A 137 -5.35 -10.15 2.15
CA ARG A 137 -6.10 -9.15 2.94
C ARG A 137 -5.30 -7.91 3.36
N GLN A 138 -4.20 -7.63 2.69
CA GLN A 138 -3.26 -6.58 3.07
C GLN A 138 -3.08 -5.56 1.95
N VAL A 139 -2.94 -6.03 0.71
CA VAL A 139 -2.60 -5.18 -0.44
C VAL A 139 -3.78 -5.13 -1.39
N ARG A 140 -4.29 -3.92 -1.68
CA ARG A 140 -5.31 -3.73 -2.71
C ARG A 140 -4.76 -4.09 -4.09
N CYS A 141 -5.56 -4.75 -4.90
CA CYS A 141 -5.18 -4.97 -6.29
C CYS A 141 -5.17 -3.65 -7.07
N SER A 142 -4.29 -3.56 -8.05
CA SER A 142 -4.23 -2.48 -9.04
C SER A 142 -4.96 -2.84 -10.33
#